data_AF-A0A2V9ZND7-F1
#
_entry.id   AF-A0A2V9ZND7-F1
#
_cell.length_a   1.000
_cell.length_b   1.000
_cell.length_c   1.000
_cell.angle_alpha   90.00
_cell.angle_beta   90.00
_cell.angle_gamma   90.00
#
_symmetry.space_group_name_H-M   'P 1'
#
loop_
_entity.id
_entity.type
_entity.pdbx_description
1 polymer ?
#
loop_
_entity_poly.entity_id
_entity_poly.type
_entity_poly.pdbx_seq_one_letter_code
_entity_poly.pdbx_strand_id
1 'polypeptide(L)'
;MQGCRLLTAMLFMAILVQPQDTASRAQNPSNGENPKSTTTPGTLSPEKRKLALSMLRTSETEARGLPPDLRCYALAQVARGYARIQSPRAAPVFADAFASSYGLDPFLSKSKLQSDILSQLFPLNETKVMELLPGAEKGPRETIMLKLVRRDIHTKKLDEAAELMEQMSQWTEFPYGEGSELMKTFPSEESWRRGVLFSRALACFAGHGYQERKQLQGNDEFAEMIVSNWRSLPAGSVEQAIDEVLKQAKQNTNHRYMSLPASEGESVNFDSVYQLRLFQLLPILQQLNKTKAERILQDEQLMGGLLSKYPKGPESLFPEAQNAALKNRVSTGTPSSVSTMPLPGLGLFDKLQAETKRIIASAAEDPAQALAQAQTLPVQIKFLAGYFPIRADALRGIAIASLKSKPSVAKQAITDMVDTTLELTEPSDQVFQLVEAARLSLELGDVDRAKSALESATSKANDAVKKDE
;
A
#
# COMPACT_ATOMS: atom_id res chain seq x y z
N MET A 1 30.19 11.51 19.36
CA MET A 1 29.61 10.53 20.32
C MET A 1 28.11 10.73 20.61
N GLN A 2 27.56 11.94 20.57
CA GLN A 2 26.11 12.17 20.76
C GLN A 2 25.25 11.65 19.59
N GLY A 3 25.73 11.73 18.34
CA GLY A 3 25.02 11.18 17.15
C GLY A 3 24.86 9.64 17.16
N CYS A 4 25.84 8.88 17.66
CA CYS A 4 25.74 7.42 17.77
C CYS A 4 24.67 6.99 18.79
N ARG A 5 24.50 7.72 19.90
CA ARG A 5 23.48 7.39 20.91
C ARG A 5 22.06 7.67 20.39
N LEU A 6 21.91 8.74 19.61
CA LEU A 6 20.67 9.14 18.95
C LEU A 6 20.17 8.08 17.95
N LEU A 7 21.05 7.62 17.06
CA LEU A 7 20.74 6.59 16.07
C LEU A 7 20.49 5.23 16.72
N THR A 8 21.25 4.88 17.75
CA THR A 8 21.01 3.65 18.54
C THR A 8 19.64 3.70 19.22
N ALA A 9 19.24 4.85 19.80
CA ALA A 9 17.92 5.00 20.41
C ALA A 9 16.76 5.01 19.38
N MET A 10 16.96 5.64 18.22
CA MET A 10 15.97 5.65 17.12
C MET A 10 15.76 4.28 16.50
N LEU A 11 16.82 3.47 16.40
CA LEU A 11 16.73 2.10 15.89
C LEU A 11 16.26 1.09 16.93
N PHE A 12 16.65 1.20 18.22
CA PHE A 12 16.04 0.40 19.30
C PHE A 12 14.53 0.62 19.36
N MET A 13 14.08 1.85 19.08
CA MET A 13 12.66 2.18 19.01
C MET A 13 12.01 1.62 17.74
N ALA A 14 12.61 1.74 16.55
CA ALA A 14 12.08 1.12 15.34
C ALA A 14 11.95 -0.42 15.45
N ILE A 15 12.88 -1.06 16.16
CA ILE A 15 12.95 -2.51 16.39
C ILE A 15 11.87 -2.99 17.37
N LEU A 16 11.62 -2.24 18.46
CA LEU A 16 10.52 -2.54 19.39
C LEU A 16 9.13 -2.17 18.81
N VAL A 17 9.07 -1.55 17.62
CA VAL A 17 7.89 -0.85 17.07
C VAL A 17 7.33 -1.45 15.76
N GLN A 18 7.83 -2.58 15.23
CA GLN A 18 7.09 -3.28 14.16
C GLN A 18 5.93 -4.13 14.73
N PRO A 19 4.77 -4.20 14.06
CA PRO A 19 3.69 -5.14 14.39
C PRO A 19 4.11 -6.58 14.01
N GLN A 20 3.73 -7.56 14.84
CA GLN A 20 3.92 -9.00 14.57
C GLN A 20 3.06 -9.56 13.42
N ASP A 21 2.48 -8.72 12.55
CA ASP A 21 1.56 -9.14 11.50
C ASP A 21 2.25 -9.32 10.15
N THR A 22 3.18 -10.27 10.07
CA THR A 22 3.62 -10.87 8.78
C THR A 22 3.85 -12.38 8.93
N ALA A 23 2.86 -13.11 9.44
CA ALA A 23 2.86 -14.57 9.37
C ALA A 23 1.51 -15.21 9.00
N SER A 24 0.45 -14.43 8.75
CA SER A 24 -0.87 -14.95 8.40
C SER A 24 -1.37 -14.41 7.06
N ARG A 25 -0.68 -14.75 5.98
CA ARG A 25 -1.26 -14.68 4.63
C ARG A 25 -0.72 -15.78 3.73
N ALA A 26 -0.98 -17.02 4.10
CA ALA A 26 -1.23 -18.09 3.16
C ALA A 26 -2.09 -19.14 3.88
N GLN A 27 -3.17 -19.54 3.21
CA GLN A 27 -4.07 -20.66 3.47
C GLN A 27 -5.44 -20.32 4.07
N ASN A 28 -6.46 -20.72 3.30
CA ASN A 28 -7.84 -20.96 3.66
C ASN A 28 -8.25 -22.22 2.86
N PRO A 29 -9.25 -23.01 3.25
CA PRO A 29 -9.35 -23.77 4.49
C PRO A 29 -9.55 -25.27 4.20
N SER A 30 -9.14 -26.16 5.12
CA SER A 30 -9.73 -27.50 5.23
C SER A 30 -9.72 -27.97 6.67
N ASN A 31 -10.93 -28.24 7.17
CA ASN A 31 -11.34 -28.89 8.41
C ASN A 31 -10.28 -29.67 9.20
N GLY A 32 -10.22 -29.38 10.51
CA GLY A 32 -9.62 -30.25 11.52
C GLY A 32 -9.10 -29.49 12.75
N GLU A 33 -9.90 -29.45 13.81
CA GLU A 33 -9.57 -29.18 15.23
C GLU A 33 -8.35 -28.27 15.55
N ASN A 34 -8.65 -27.02 15.92
CA ASN A 34 -7.69 -26.05 16.45
C ASN A 34 -7.11 -26.47 17.82
N PRO A 35 -5.77 -26.59 17.99
CA PRO A 35 -5.14 -26.41 19.29
C PRO A 35 -5.11 -24.91 19.62
N LYS A 36 -5.69 -24.55 20.77
CA LYS A 36 -5.69 -23.19 21.33
C LYS A 36 -4.26 -22.68 21.52
N SER A 37 -3.78 -21.82 20.63
CA SER A 37 -2.62 -20.95 20.88
C SER A 37 -3.11 -19.60 21.42
N THR A 38 -3.25 -19.51 22.75
CA THR A 38 -3.35 -18.24 23.46
C THR A 38 -1.95 -17.67 23.67
N THR A 39 -1.52 -16.73 22.83
CA THR A 39 -0.44 -15.80 23.18
C THR A 39 -0.94 -14.38 23.01
N THR A 40 -1.56 -13.88 24.06
CA THR A 40 -1.82 -12.44 24.26
C THR A 40 -0.48 -11.72 24.34
N PRO A 41 -0.30 -10.54 23.72
CA PRO A 41 0.92 -9.74 23.87
C PRO A 41 1.15 -9.43 25.35
N GLY A 42 2.26 -9.90 25.91
CA GLY A 42 2.55 -9.74 27.34
C GLY A 42 2.66 -8.27 27.73
N THR A 43 1.82 -7.83 28.68
CA THR A 43 1.86 -6.49 29.27
C THR A 43 3.24 -6.23 29.88
N LEU A 44 3.90 -5.12 29.50
CA LEU A 44 5.21 -4.74 30.03
C LEU A 44 5.17 -4.61 31.56
N SER A 45 6.20 -5.13 32.25
CA SER A 45 6.32 -4.94 33.70
C SER A 45 6.46 -3.44 34.05
N PRO A 46 6.03 -3.00 35.25
CA PRO A 46 6.10 -1.60 35.65
C PRO A 46 7.51 -0.99 35.54
N GLU A 47 8.53 -1.76 35.88
CA GLU A 47 9.94 -1.32 35.80
C GLU A 47 10.40 -1.13 34.35
N LYS A 48 10.10 -2.10 33.48
CA LYS A 48 10.40 -2.00 32.04
C LYS A 48 9.65 -0.83 31.40
N ARG A 49 8.41 -0.57 31.83
CA ARG A 49 7.62 0.59 31.40
C ARG A 49 8.28 1.91 31.82
N LYS A 50 8.75 2.03 33.06
CA LYS A 50 9.44 3.23 33.56
C LYS A 50 10.75 3.47 32.79
N LEU A 51 11.54 2.42 32.55
CA LEU A 51 12.76 2.50 31.76
C LEU A 51 12.47 2.94 30.32
N ALA A 52 11.50 2.32 29.65
CA ALA A 52 11.11 2.68 28.29
C ALA A 52 10.63 4.13 28.20
N LEU A 53 9.83 4.61 29.16
CA LEU A 53 9.40 6.01 29.21
C LEU A 53 10.56 6.99 29.43
N SER A 54 11.58 6.59 30.21
CA SER A 54 12.80 7.38 30.38
C SER A 54 13.57 7.47 29.05
N MET A 55 13.74 6.35 28.35
CA MET A 55 14.43 6.32 27.05
C MET A 55 13.68 7.15 26.00
N LEU A 56 12.35 7.03 25.96
CA LEU A 56 11.47 7.83 25.10
C LEU A 56 11.64 9.33 25.34
N ARG A 57 11.70 9.76 26.61
CA ARG A 57 11.91 11.18 26.98
C ARG A 57 13.25 11.70 26.47
N THR A 58 14.32 10.96 26.73
CA THR A 58 15.66 11.33 26.26
C THR A 58 15.68 11.40 24.72
N SER A 59 15.13 10.39 24.05
CA SER A 59 15.07 10.31 22.59
C SER A 59 14.25 11.45 21.98
N GLU A 60 13.17 11.88 22.62
CA GLU A 60 12.36 13.02 22.18
C GLU A 60 13.16 14.33 22.22
N THR A 61 13.84 14.60 23.35
CA THR A 61 14.68 15.79 23.51
C THR A 61 15.81 15.81 22.48
N GLU A 62 16.45 14.66 22.29
CA GLU A 62 17.50 14.44 21.31
C GLU A 62 17.02 14.64 19.87
N ALA A 63 15.86 14.04 19.52
CA ALA A 63 15.25 14.16 18.20
C ALA A 63 14.93 15.61 17.83
N ARG A 64 14.47 16.43 18.79
CA ARG A 64 14.20 17.86 18.55
C ARG A 64 15.45 18.66 18.17
N GLY A 65 16.64 18.21 18.57
CA GLY A 65 17.91 18.85 18.23
C GLY A 65 18.41 18.56 16.81
N LEU A 66 17.79 17.64 16.08
CA LEU A 66 18.22 17.22 14.75
C LEU A 66 17.86 18.22 13.64
N PRO A 67 18.55 18.16 12.48
CA PRO A 67 18.09 18.81 11.24
C PRO A 67 16.68 18.33 10.81
N PRO A 68 15.92 19.11 10.01
CA PRO A 68 14.49 18.87 9.75
C PRO A 68 14.12 17.47 9.23
N ASP A 69 14.92 16.92 8.33
CA ASP A 69 14.81 15.57 7.74
C ASP A 69 14.91 14.47 8.79
N LEU A 70 15.98 14.47 9.56
CA LEU A 70 16.18 13.49 10.61
C LEU A 70 15.20 13.71 11.77
N ARG A 71 14.89 14.97 12.09
CA ARG A 71 13.93 15.35 13.15
C ARG A 71 12.53 14.81 12.86
N CYS A 72 12.02 14.99 11.65
CA CYS A 72 10.70 14.52 11.25
C CYS A 72 10.58 13.00 11.47
N TYR A 73 11.53 12.23 10.93
CA TYR A 73 11.53 10.78 11.07
C TYR A 73 11.71 10.33 12.53
N ALA A 74 12.67 10.92 13.24
CA ALA A 74 12.97 10.62 14.62
C ALA A 74 11.77 10.83 15.55
N LEU A 75 11.14 12.00 15.46
CA LEU A 75 9.95 12.32 16.26
C LEU A 75 8.78 11.40 15.92
N ALA A 76 8.60 11.01 14.64
CA ALA A 76 7.60 10.03 14.26
C ALA A 76 7.82 8.67 14.94
N GLN A 77 9.07 8.18 15.01
CA GLN A 77 9.38 6.93 15.73
C GLN A 77 9.16 7.08 17.24
N VAL A 78 9.57 8.21 17.82
CA VAL A 78 9.34 8.52 19.24
C VAL A 78 7.85 8.50 19.57
N ALA A 79 7.03 9.14 18.73
CA ALA A 79 5.58 9.18 18.89
C ALA A 79 4.94 7.79 18.81
N ARG A 80 5.39 6.92 17.89
CA ARG A 80 4.92 5.52 17.82
C ARG A 80 5.25 4.74 19.10
N GLY A 81 6.42 4.96 19.68
CA GLY A 81 6.78 4.39 20.98
C GLY A 81 5.88 4.90 22.11
N TYR A 82 5.58 6.20 22.13
CA TYR A 82 4.58 6.74 23.07
C TYR A 82 3.18 6.16 22.83
N ALA A 83 2.75 5.93 21.59
CA ALA A 83 1.40 5.43 21.30
C ALA A 83 1.12 4.10 22.01
N ARG A 84 2.16 3.26 22.14
CA ARG A 84 2.09 1.95 22.81
C ARG A 84 2.14 2.01 24.33
N ILE A 85 2.86 3.00 24.90
CA ILE A 85 3.22 3.00 26.34
C ILE A 85 2.56 4.16 27.10
N GLN A 86 2.37 5.31 26.46
CA GLN A 86 1.77 6.53 26.99
C GLN A 86 1.05 7.29 25.87
N SER A 87 -0.06 6.71 25.38
CA SER A 87 -0.81 7.22 24.21
C SER A 87 -1.10 8.73 24.23
N PRO A 88 -1.49 9.37 25.36
CA PRO A 88 -1.74 10.82 25.40
C PRO A 88 -0.56 11.69 24.97
N ARG A 89 0.68 11.18 25.04
CA ARG A 89 1.88 11.91 24.63
C ARG A 89 2.25 11.70 23.16
N ALA A 90 1.69 10.69 22.51
CA ALA A 90 2.01 10.38 21.12
C ALA A 90 1.52 11.47 20.15
N ALA A 91 0.27 11.92 20.33
CA ALA A 91 -0.36 12.90 19.45
C ALA A 91 0.44 14.23 19.31
N PRO A 92 0.86 14.91 20.40
CA PRO A 92 1.65 16.13 20.25
C PRO A 92 3.02 15.87 19.60
N VAL A 93 3.66 14.72 19.86
CA VAL A 93 4.95 14.39 19.23
C VAL A 93 4.80 14.07 17.73
N PHE A 94 3.71 13.43 17.31
CA PHE A 94 3.38 13.29 15.89
C PHE A 94 3.10 14.64 15.22
N ALA A 95 2.43 15.57 15.91
CA ALA A 95 2.21 16.92 15.38
C ALA A 95 3.53 17.68 15.19
N ASP A 96 4.47 17.56 16.15
CA ASP A 96 5.83 18.12 16.01
C ASP A 96 6.60 17.48 14.85
N ALA A 97 6.48 16.15 14.68
CA ALA A 97 7.06 15.43 13.55
C ALA A 97 6.51 15.93 12.21
N PHE A 98 5.19 16.14 12.13
CA PHE A 98 4.54 16.69 10.94
C PHE A 98 5.00 18.11 10.65
N ALA A 99 5.06 18.99 11.65
CA ALA A 99 5.54 20.35 11.47
C ALA A 99 7.01 20.39 10.95
N SER A 100 7.84 19.45 11.42
CA SER A 100 9.22 19.30 10.94
C SER A 100 9.29 18.89 9.46
N SER A 101 8.23 18.26 8.92
CA SER A 101 8.17 17.86 7.51
C SER A 101 8.11 19.04 6.53
N TYR A 102 7.76 20.25 6.98
CA TYR A 102 7.68 21.42 6.11
C TYR A 102 9.03 21.83 5.53
N GLY A 103 10.13 21.54 6.23
CA GLY A 103 11.49 21.82 5.76
C GLY A 103 12.07 20.77 4.81
N LEU A 104 11.29 19.75 4.42
CA LEU A 104 11.77 18.66 3.57
C LEU A 104 11.60 18.98 2.09
N ASP A 105 12.54 18.50 1.28
CA ASP A 105 12.39 18.49 -0.16
C ASP A 105 11.19 17.60 -0.57
N PRO A 106 10.25 18.11 -1.39
CA PRO A 106 9.11 17.35 -1.91
C PRO A 106 9.50 16.02 -2.60
N PHE A 107 10.67 15.94 -3.24
CA PHE A 107 11.06 14.82 -4.10
C PHE A 107 11.59 13.59 -3.34
N LEU A 108 12.13 13.76 -2.13
CA LEU A 108 12.93 12.69 -1.48
C LEU A 108 12.18 11.88 -0.42
N SER A 109 11.19 12.44 0.28
CA SER A 109 10.48 11.70 1.35
C SER A 109 9.27 12.40 1.98
N LYS A 110 9.05 13.71 1.72
CA LYS A 110 8.05 14.52 2.43
C LYS A 110 6.64 13.93 2.37
N SER A 111 6.14 13.63 1.17
CA SER A 111 4.80 13.05 0.97
C SER A 111 4.64 11.75 1.75
N LYS A 112 5.61 10.83 1.63
CA LYS A 112 5.57 9.53 2.32
C LYS A 112 5.54 9.69 3.85
N LEU A 113 6.39 10.56 4.40
CA LEU A 113 6.45 10.82 5.84
C LEU A 113 5.17 11.49 6.35
N GLN A 114 4.64 12.49 5.65
CA GLN A 114 3.38 13.13 6.00
C GLN A 114 2.21 12.12 6.00
N SER A 115 2.12 11.28 4.98
CA SER A 115 1.09 10.24 4.89
C SER A 115 1.18 9.25 6.06
N ASP A 116 2.40 8.81 6.40
CA ASP A 116 2.63 7.90 7.52
C ASP A 116 2.27 8.56 8.86
N ILE A 117 2.78 9.76 9.13
CA ILE A 117 2.53 10.51 10.37
C ILE A 117 1.04 10.75 10.56
N LEU A 118 0.34 11.28 9.54
CA LEU A 118 -1.10 11.55 9.64
C LEU A 118 -1.90 10.25 9.81
N SER A 119 -1.49 9.15 9.17
CA SER A 119 -2.16 7.85 9.33
C SER A 119 -2.04 7.29 10.75
N GLN A 120 -0.91 7.52 11.41
CA GLN A 120 -0.67 7.09 12.80
C GLN A 120 -1.32 8.04 13.82
N LEU A 121 -1.38 9.33 13.51
CA LEU A 121 -2.03 10.35 14.34
C LEU A 121 -3.56 10.21 14.30
N PHE A 122 -4.12 9.84 13.16
CA PHE A 122 -5.55 9.71 12.94
C PHE A 122 -6.31 8.93 14.04
N PRO A 123 -5.93 7.70 14.41
CA PRO A 123 -6.61 6.96 15.48
C PRO A 123 -6.38 7.54 16.89
N LEU A 124 -5.42 8.46 17.06
CA LEU A 124 -5.05 9.04 18.35
C LEU A 124 -5.71 10.40 18.60
N ASN A 125 -5.79 11.24 17.57
CA ASN A 125 -6.35 12.58 17.64
C ASN A 125 -6.78 13.09 16.26
N GLU A 126 -8.04 12.81 15.90
CA GLU A 126 -8.64 13.24 14.64
C GLU A 126 -8.71 14.76 14.50
N THR A 127 -9.12 15.49 15.55
CA THR A 127 -9.18 16.96 15.52
C THR A 127 -7.84 17.54 15.10
N LYS A 128 -6.75 16.99 15.64
CA LYS A 128 -5.40 17.43 15.27
C LYS A 128 -5.04 17.07 13.84
N VAL A 129 -5.47 15.92 13.32
CA VAL A 129 -5.30 15.60 11.89
C VAL A 129 -6.01 16.63 11.02
N MET A 130 -7.26 16.98 11.34
CA MET A 130 -8.02 17.98 10.59
C MET A 130 -7.36 19.36 10.60
N GLU A 131 -6.76 19.77 11.72
CA GLU A 131 -5.97 21.01 11.79
C GLU A 131 -4.71 20.98 10.90
N LEU A 132 -4.08 19.81 10.73
CA LEU A 132 -2.81 19.67 10.00
C LEU A 132 -3.01 19.42 8.50
N LEU A 133 -4.15 18.85 8.09
CA LEU A 133 -4.44 18.49 6.70
C LEU A 133 -4.28 19.63 5.68
N PRO A 134 -4.69 20.88 5.96
CA PRO A 134 -4.48 22.00 5.05
C PRO A 134 -3.01 22.28 4.73
N GLY A 135 -2.08 21.91 5.63
CA GLY A 135 -0.64 22.03 5.41
C GLY A 135 0.01 20.82 4.72
N ALA A 136 -0.70 19.70 4.59
CA ALA A 136 -0.16 18.49 3.95
C ALA A 136 -0.02 18.66 2.44
N GLU A 137 0.95 17.93 1.86
CA GLU A 137 1.07 17.70 0.42
C GLU A 137 -0.22 17.09 -0.15
N LYS A 138 -0.44 17.25 -1.46
CA LYS A 138 -1.67 16.79 -2.15
C LYS A 138 -1.97 15.31 -1.88
N GLY A 139 -1.01 14.42 -2.15
CA GLY A 139 -1.19 12.96 -1.99
C GLY A 139 -1.53 12.51 -0.56
N PRO A 140 -0.77 12.93 0.47
CA PRO A 140 -1.10 12.64 1.87
C PRO A 140 -2.46 13.18 2.29
N ARG A 141 -2.80 14.41 1.88
CA ARG A 141 -4.11 15.01 2.18
C ARG A 141 -5.24 14.15 1.63
N GLU A 142 -5.18 13.80 0.34
CA GLU A 142 -6.17 12.94 -0.32
C GLU A 142 -6.30 11.58 0.37
N THR A 143 -5.16 10.95 0.67
CA THR A 143 -5.11 9.63 1.32
C THR A 143 -5.84 9.63 2.67
N ILE A 144 -5.62 10.67 3.47
CA ILE A 144 -6.21 10.77 4.81
C ILE A 144 -7.68 11.18 4.74
N MET A 145 -8.06 12.11 3.87
CA MET A 145 -9.47 12.45 3.66
C MET A 145 -10.28 11.23 3.20
N LEU A 146 -9.72 10.38 2.31
CA LEU A 146 -10.37 9.14 1.90
C LEU A 146 -10.56 8.15 3.06
N LYS A 147 -9.60 8.08 3.99
CA LYS A 147 -9.74 7.26 5.21
C LYS A 147 -10.84 7.78 6.12
N LEU A 148 -10.95 9.10 6.28
CA LEU A 148 -12.03 9.75 7.04
C LEU A 148 -13.39 9.42 6.43
N VAL A 149 -13.54 9.60 5.11
CA VAL A 149 -14.76 9.26 4.37
C VAL A 149 -15.17 7.81 4.58
N ARG A 150 -14.25 6.85 4.38
CA ARG A 150 -14.54 5.41 4.57
C ARG A 150 -14.97 5.09 6.00
N ARG A 151 -14.33 5.71 6.99
CA ARG A 151 -14.73 5.54 8.40
C ARG A 151 -16.13 6.10 8.63
N ASP A 152 -16.45 7.27 8.09
CA ASP A 152 -17.75 7.91 8.29
C ASP A 152 -18.88 7.12 7.64
N ILE A 153 -18.64 6.55 6.45
CA ILE A 153 -19.55 5.56 5.83
C ILE A 153 -19.74 4.36 6.76
N HIS A 154 -18.65 3.75 7.23
CA HIS A 154 -18.72 2.55 8.09
C HIS A 154 -19.40 2.80 9.44
N THR A 155 -19.23 4.00 10.00
CA THR A 155 -19.83 4.42 11.28
C THR A 155 -21.20 5.09 11.12
N LYS A 156 -21.78 5.06 9.90
CA LYS A 156 -23.09 5.62 9.55
C LYS A 156 -23.23 7.14 9.75
N LYS A 157 -22.10 7.85 9.72
CA LYS A 157 -22.02 9.32 9.69
C LYS A 157 -22.11 9.82 8.25
N LEU A 158 -23.28 9.62 7.65
CA LEU A 158 -23.45 9.73 6.18
C LEU A 158 -23.38 11.18 5.69
N ASP A 159 -23.79 12.15 6.52
CA ASP A 159 -23.73 13.57 6.19
C ASP A 159 -22.29 14.06 6.19
N GLU A 160 -21.52 13.68 7.21
CA GLU A 160 -20.10 14.00 7.35
C GLU A 160 -19.27 13.37 6.22
N ALA A 161 -19.57 12.12 5.85
CA ALA A 161 -18.95 11.48 4.70
C ALA A 161 -19.21 12.26 3.39
N ALA A 162 -20.45 12.68 3.15
CA ALA A 162 -20.81 13.44 1.96
C ALA A 162 -20.14 14.83 1.94
N GLU A 163 -20.07 15.51 3.08
CA GLU A 163 -19.40 16.81 3.21
C GLU A 163 -17.88 16.69 2.96
N LEU A 164 -17.22 15.67 3.52
CA LEU A 164 -15.81 15.42 3.27
C LEU A 164 -15.53 15.15 1.78
N MET A 165 -16.37 14.36 1.10
CA MET A 165 -16.25 14.14 -0.34
C MET A 165 -16.40 15.44 -1.14
N GLU A 166 -17.36 16.29 -0.76
CA GLU A 166 -17.55 17.60 -1.39
C GLU A 166 -16.30 18.45 -1.24
N GLN A 167 -15.76 18.54 -0.03
CA GLN A 167 -14.51 19.26 0.23
C GLN A 167 -13.38 18.69 -0.63
N MET A 168 -13.18 17.36 -0.68
CA MET A 168 -12.17 16.73 -1.53
C MET A 168 -12.30 17.16 -3.01
N SER A 169 -13.53 17.16 -3.53
CA SER A 169 -13.79 17.45 -4.94
C SER A 169 -13.48 18.88 -5.37
N GLN A 170 -13.20 19.80 -4.42
CA GLN A 170 -12.77 21.17 -4.72
C GLN A 170 -11.31 21.27 -5.16
N TRP A 171 -10.47 20.29 -4.80
CA TRP A 171 -9.02 20.30 -5.06
C TRP A 171 -8.51 19.02 -5.71
N THR A 172 -9.34 17.99 -5.78
CA THR A 172 -9.04 16.72 -6.43
C THR A 172 -10.27 16.14 -7.12
N GLU A 173 -10.09 15.00 -7.77
CA GLU A 173 -11.17 14.24 -8.40
C GLU A 173 -12.13 13.67 -7.35
N PHE A 174 -13.39 13.50 -7.72
CA PHE A 174 -14.39 12.91 -6.83
C PHE A 174 -14.03 11.44 -6.51
N PRO A 175 -14.13 10.98 -5.24
CA PRO A 175 -13.82 9.61 -4.86
C PRO A 175 -14.96 8.65 -5.25
N TYR A 176 -14.99 8.23 -6.52
CA TYR A 176 -16.11 7.46 -7.09
C TYR A 176 -16.39 6.12 -6.39
N GLY A 177 -15.36 5.43 -5.92
CA GLY A 177 -15.50 4.16 -5.21
C GLY A 177 -16.26 4.31 -3.90
N GLU A 178 -15.82 5.26 -3.07
CA GLU A 178 -16.45 5.59 -1.79
C GLU A 178 -17.82 6.24 -2.01
N GLY A 179 -17.97 7.07 -3.04
CA GLY A 179 -19.26 7.64 -3.42
C GLY A 179 -20.29 6.56 -3.75
N SER A 180 -19.88 5.52 -4.49
CA SER A 180 -20.70 4.34 -4.73
C SER A 180 -21.07 3.60 -3.44
N GLU A 181 -20.14 3.44 -2.50
CA GLU A 181 -20.41 2.80 -1.21
C GLU A 181 -21.40 3.60 -0.35
N LEU A 182 -21.26 4.93 -0.34
CA LEU A 182 -22.16 5.84 0.35
C LEU A 182 -23.58 5.77 -0.22
N MET A 183 -23.74 5.72 -1.55
CA MET A 183 -25.05 5.55 -2.20
C MET A 183 -25.78 4.28 -1.77
N LYS A 184 -25.04 3.17 -1.62
CA LYS A 184 -25.59 1.88 -1.17
C LYS A 184 -26.00 1.92 0.31
N THR A 185 -25.38 2.79 1.10
CA THR A 185 -25.62 2.91 2.55
C THR A 185 -26.84 3.78 2.87
N PHE A 186 -27.26 4.67 1.97
CA PHE A 186 -28.48 5.46 2.20
C PHE A 186 -29.72 4.57 2.37
N PRO A 187 -30.69 4.95 3.21
CA PRO A 187 -32.00 4.31 3.27
C PRO A 187 -32.76 4.35 1.94
N SER A 188 -33.77 3.50 1.75
CA SER A 188 -34.62 3.51 0.55
C SER A 188 -35.40 4.81 0.42
N GLU A 189 -35.85 5.35 1.55
CA GLU A 189 -36.65 6.57 1.68
C GLU A 189 -35.87 7.81 1.24
N GLU A 190 -34.54 7.75 1.33
CA GLU A 190 -33.64 8.84 0.97
C GLU A 190 -33.06 8.70 -0.45
N SER A 191 -33.83 8.12 -1.37
CA SER A 191 -33.41 7.94 -2.77
C SER A 191 -32.96 9.23 -3.46
N TRP A 192 -33.50 10.39 -3.04
CA TRP A 192 -33.06 11.69 -3.53
C TRP A 192 -31.57 11.98 -3.26
N ARG A 193 -31.01 11.48 -2.14
CA ARG A 193 -29.59 11.67 -1.78
C ARG A 193 -28.66 10.97 -2.76
N ARG A 194 -29.06 9.78 -3.25
CA ARG A 194 -28.33 9.06 -4.31
C ARG A 194 -28.24 9.92 -5.57
N GLY A 195 -29.34 10.56 -5.96
CA GLY A 195 -29.38 11.46 -7.10
C GLY A 195 -28.46 12.67 -6.94
N VAL A 196 -28.46 13.31 -5.76
CA VAL A 196 -27.59 14.47 -5.46
C VAL A 196 -26.12 14.10 -5.46
N LEU A 197 -25.75 12.98 -4.84
CA LEU A 197 -24.35 12.54 -4.82
C LEU A 197 -23.87 12.17 -6.24
N PHE A 198 -24.72 11.48 -6.99
CA PHE A 198 -24.41 11.08 -8.37
C PHE A 198 -24.27 12.27 -9.32
N SER A 199 -25.12 13.30 -9.18
CA SER A 199 -25.03 14.51 -10.02
C SER A 199 -23.75 15.30 -9.75
N ARG A 200 -23.30 15.34 -8.49
CA ARG A 200 -22.00 15.94 -8.12
C ARG A 200 -20.83 15.15 -8.70
N ALA A 201 -20.85 13.83 -8.57
CA ALA A 201 -19.85 12.95 -9.18
C ALA A 201 -19.78 13.17 -10.70
N LEU A 202 -20.93 13.27 -11.38
CA LEU A 202 -21.00 13.58 -12.80
C LEU A 202 -20.42 14.96 -13.13
N ALA A 203 -20.77 15.99 -12.36
CA ALA A 203 -20.26 17.35 -12.57
C ALA A 203 -18.73 17.41 -12.39
N CYS A 204 -18.20 16.72 -11.38
CA CYS A 204 -16.77 16.59 -11.16
C CYS A 204 -16.09 15.85 -12.33
N PHE A 205 -16.66 14.73 -12.78
CA PHE A 205 -16.16 13.96 -13.92
C PHE A 205 -16.15 14.77 -15.23
N ALA A 206 -17.21 15.54 -15.47
CA ALA A 206 -17.35 16.39 -16.65
C ALA A 206 -16.39 17.59 -16.61
N GLY A 207 -16.09 18.12 -15.42
CA GLY A 207 -15.21 19.26 -15.20
C GLY A 207 -13.72 18.93 -15.35
N HIS A 208 -13.31 17.70 -15.06
CA HIS A 208 -11.92 17.26 -15.19
C HIS A 208 -11.68 16.63 -16.57
N GLY A 209 -10.69 17.14 -17.30
CA GLY A 209 -10.31 16.57 -18.59
C GLY A 209 -9.61 15.22 -18.45
N TYR A 210 -9.73 14.34 -19.46
CA TYR A 210 -9.04 13.02 -19.44
C TYR A 210 -7.51 13.13 -19.22
N GLN A 211 -6.87 14.20 -19.73
CA GLN A 211 -5.43 14.45 -19.58
C GLN A 211 -5.03 14.80 -18.14
N GLU A 212 -5.86 15.54 -17.42
CA GLU A 212 -5.63 15.91 -16.00
C GLU A 212 -5.73 14.67 -15.10
N ARG A 213 -6.57 13.70 -15.48
CA ARG A 213 -6.67 12.41 -14.80
C ARG A 213 -5.51 11.45 -15.07
N LYS A 214 -4.65 11.68 -16.07
CA LYS A 214 -3.46 10.81 -16.31
C LYS A 214 -2.47 10.80 -15.15
N GLN A 215 -2.48 11.85 -14.31
CA GLN A 215 -1.62 11.95 -13.12
C GLN A 215 -2.22 11.34 -11.86
N LEU A 216 -3.53 11.06 -11.85
CA LEU A 216 -4.24 10.44 -10.73
C LEU A 216 -4.20 8.91 -10.93
N GLN A 217 -3.17 8.27 -10.37
CA GLN A 217 -3.08 6.81 -10.32
C GLN A 217 -4.21 6.24 -9.44
N GLY A 218 -5.27 5.74 -10.07
CA GLY A 218 -6.33 4.92 -9.44
C GLY A 218 -7.60 4.96 -10.29
N ASN A 219 -7.97 3.91 -11.04
CA ASN A 219 -8.57 2.64 -10.61
C ASN A 219 -9.87 2.74 -9.77
N ASP A 220 -10.39 3.94 -9.48
CA ASP A 220 -11.74 4.16 -8.92
C ASP A 220 -12.49 5.07 -9.91
N GLU A 221 -13.21 4.45 -10.86
CA GLU A 221 -13.68 5.17 -12.04
C GLU A 221 -15.18 5.41 -11.99
N PHE A 222 -15.62 6.59 -12.43
CA PHE A 222 -17.03 6.97 -12.50
C PHE A 222 -17.90 5.93 -13.23
N ALA A 223 -17.36 5.25 -14.24
CA ALA A 223 -18.03 4.15 -14.93
C ALA A 223 -18.43 2.99 -13.99
N GLU A 224 -17.58 2.64 -13.01
CA GLU A 224 -17.89 1.59 -12.03
C GLU A 224 -18.99 2.03 -11.06
N MET A 225 -19.00 3.31 -10.69
CA MET A 225 -20.07 3.90 -9.88
C MET A 225 -21.41 3.84 -10.63
N ILE A 226 -21.43 4.10 -11.94
CA ILE A 226 -22.63 3.92 -12.78
C ILE A 226 -23.08 2.46 -12.76
N VAL A 227 -22.18 1.52 -13.09
CA VAL A 227 -22.49 0.08 -13.13
C VAL A 227 -23.07 -0.40 -11.79
N SER A 228 -22.52 0.07 -10.68
CA SER A 228 -22.94 -0.35 -9.34
C SER A 228 -24.28 0.23 -8.87
N ASN A 229 -24.71 1.39 -9.39
CA ASN A 229 -25.82 2.14 -8.79
C ASN A 229 -26.95 2.51 -9.76
N TRP A 230 -26.82 2.26 -11.07
CA TRP A 230 -27.78 2.76 -12.07
C TRP A 230 -29.24 2.40 -11.81
N ARG A 231 -29.52 1.22 -11.23
CA ARG A 231 -30.89 0.77 -10.91
C ARG A 231 -31.58 1.61 -9.84
N SER A 232 -30.80 2.34 -9.04
CA SER A 232 -31.27 3.20 -7.95
C SER A 232 -31.31 4.68 -8.31
N LEU A 233 -31.07 5.00 -9.58
CA LEU A 233 -30.95 6.37 -10.10
C LEU A 233 -32.00 6.65 -11.18
N PRO A 234 -32.35 7.94 -11.41
CA PRO A 234 -33.18 8.32 -12.54
C PRO A 234 -32.52 7.94 -13.88
N ALA A 235 -33.27 7.27 -14.76
CA ALA A 235 -32.77 6.77 -16.05
C ALA A 235 -32.09 7.86 -16.90
N GLY A 236 -32.68 9.06 -16.97
CA GLY A 236 -32.12 10.18 -17.73
C GLY A 236 -30.75 10.65 -17.20
N SER A 237 -30.57 10.65 -15.87
CA SER A 237 -29.28 11.00 -15.26
C SER A 237 -28.21 9.96 -15.56
N VAL A 238 -28.58 8.67 -15.55
CA VAL A 238 -27.66 7.58 -15.92
C VAL A 238 -27.28 7.66 -17.39
N GLU A 239 -28.25 7.91 -18.29
CA GLU A 239 -27.97 8.05 -19.72
C GLU A 239 -27.00 9.22 -19.98
N GLN A 240 -27.22 10.38 -19.35
CA GLN A 240 -26.33 11.53 -19.45
C GLN A 240 -24.91 11.19 -18.97
N ALA A 241 -24.79 10.44 -17.87
CA ALA A 241 -23.50 10.03 -17.34
C ALA A 241 -22.77 9.06 -18.28
N ILE A 242 -23.49 8.11 -18.88
CA ILE A 242 -22.94 7.20 -19.89
C ILE A 242 -22.41 8.00 -21.09
N ASP A 243 -23.16 8.98 -21.57
CA ASP A 243 -22.74 9.83 -22.69
C ASP A 243 -21.43 10.57 -22.40
N GLU A 244 -21.31 11.14 -21.21
CA GLU A 244 -20.11 11.89 -20.84
C GLU A 244 -18.90 10.95 -20.70
N VAL A 245 -19.07 9.77 -20.10
CA VAL A 245 -18.00 8.75 -20.02
C VAL A 245 -17.55 8.33 -21.41
N LEU A 246 -18.49 8.02 -22.31
CA LEU A 246 -18.18 7.58 -23.67
C LEU A 246 -17.54 8.68 -24.50
N LYS A 247 -18.02 9.92 -24.39
CA LYS A 247 -17.44 11.11 -25.03
C LYS A 247 -15.98 11.31 -24.62
N GLN A 248 -15.69 11.31 -23.32
CA GLN A 248 -14.32 11.51 -22.85
C GLN A 248 -13.41 10.32 -23.17
N ALA A 249 -13.93 9.09 -23.11
CA ALA A 249 -13.17 7.90 -23.49
C ALA A 249 -12.84 7.87 -25.00
N LYS A 250 -13.72 8.39 -25.86
CA LYS A 250 -13.48 8.52 -27.31
C LYS A 250 -12.42 9.57 -27.64
N GLN A 251 -12.31 10.62 -26.84
CA GLN A 251 -11.27 11.66 -26.96
C GLN A 251 -9.89 11.19 -26.49
N ASN A 252 -9.81 10.03 -25.84
CA ASN A 252 -8.55 9.48 -25.39
C ASN A 252 -7.77 8.83 -26.55
N THR A 253 -6.73 9.51 -27.00
CA THR A 253 -5.80 9.04 -28.05
C THR A 253 -4.72 8.09 -27.53
N ASN A 254 -4.65 7.84 -26.21
CA ASN A 254 -3.71 6.84 -25.69
C ASN A 254 -4.25 5.43 -25.96
N HIS A 255 -3.68 4.77 -26.97
CA HIS A 255 -3.87 3.35 -27.20
C HIS A 255 -3.17 2.56 -26.09
N ARG A 256 -3.93 2.21 -25.04
CA ARG A 256 -3.52 1.28 -24.01
C ARG A 256 -4.26 -0.01 -24.21
N TYR A 257 -3.52 -1.10 -24.33
CA TYR A 257 -4.09 -2.43 -24.31
C TYR A 257 -4.59 -2.71 -22.90
N MET A 258 -5.85 -3.13 -22.78
CA MET A 258 -6.45 -3.52 -21.50
C MET A 258 -6.96 -4.94 -21.59
N SER A 259 -6.74 -5.69 -20.53
CA SER A 259 -7.19 -7.07 -20.41
C SER A 259 -7.96 -7.24 -19.11
N LEU A 260 -9.14 -7.87 -19.20
CA LEU A 260 -9.92 -8.36 -18.08
C LEU A 260 -9.83 -9.89 -18.04
N PRO A 261 -9.47 -10.50 -16.91
CA PRO A 261 -9.52 -11.95 -16.77
C PRO A 261 -10.98 -12.41 -16.85
N ALA A 262 -11.20 -13.54 -17.51
CA ALA A 262 -12.46 -14.27 -17.54
C ALA A 262 -12.30 -15.60 -16.77
N SER A 263 -13.41 -16.33 -16.62
CA SER A 263 -13.37 -17.70 -16.12
C SER A 263 -12.48 -18.59 -17.01
N GLU A 264 -11.90 -19.64 -16.43
CA GLU A 264 -11.11 -20.67 -17.14
C GLU A 264 -9.78 -20.22 -17.74
N GLY A 265 -9.23 -19.08 -17.30
CA GLY A 265 -7.93 -18.58 -17.75
C GLY A 265 -7.96 -17.83 -19.08
N GLU A 266 -9.15 -17.60 -19.65
CA GLU A 266 -9.35 -16.69 -20.78
C GLU A 266 -9.23 -15.23 -20.33
N SER A 267 -8.95 -14.33 -21.28
CA SER A 267 -9.02 -12.88 -21.05
C SER A 267 -9.81 -12.17 -22.15
N VAL A 268 -10.54 -11.14 -21.75
CA VAL A 268 -11.19 -10.20 -22.67
C VAL A 268 -10.27 -9.01 -22.86
N ASN A 269 -9.93 -8.74 -24.12
CA ASN A 269 -8.93 -7.74 -24.48
C ASN A 269 -9.59 -6.56 -25.18
N PHE A 270 -9.06 -5.36 -24.94
CA PHE A 270 -9.54 -4.09 -25.49
C PHE A 270 -8.36 -3.27 -25.98
N ASP A 271 -8.50 -2.68 -27.17
CA ASP A 271 -7.47 -1.87 -27.83
C ASP A 271 -7.53 -0.39 -27.43
N SER A 272 -8.60 0.00 -26.73
CA SER A 272 -8.80 1.37 -26.26
C SER A 272 -9.68 1.46 -25.03
N VAL A 273 -9.53 2.55 -24.27
CA VAL A 273 -10.37 2.85 -23.10
C VAL A 273 -11.84 2.96 -23.53
N TYR A 274 -12.09 3.46 -24.73
CA TYR A 274 -13.43 3.54 -25.30
C TYR A 274 -14.11 2.16 -25.40
N GLN A 275 -13.42 1.15 -25.94
CA GLN A 275 -13.97 -0.21 -26.03
C GLN A 275 -14.24 -0.82 -24.65
N LEU A 276 -13.35 -0.62 -23.67
CA LEU A 276 -13.58 -1.05 -22.29
C LEU A 276 -14.85 -0.38 -21.71
N ARG A 277 -15.06 0.93 -21.95
CA ARG A 277 -16.25 1.64 -21.47
C ARG A 277 -17.52 1.17 -22.16
N LEU A 278 -17.48 0.89 -23.46
CA LEU A 278 -18.61 0.29 -24.18
C LEU A 278 -18.98 -1.05 -23.56
N PHE A 279 -17.99 -1.91 -23.31
CA PHE A 279 -18.24 -3.20 -22.66
C PHE A 279 -18.89 -3.07 -21.28
N GLN A 280 -18.48 -2.05 -20.49
CA GLN A 280 -19.04 -1.78 -19.16
C GLN A 280 -20.47 -1.20 -19.21
N LEU A 281 -20.73 -0.25 -20.10
CA LEU A 281 -21.92 0.61 -20.00
C LEU A 281 -23.01 0.30 -21.03
N LEU A 282 -22.67 -0.35 -22.15
CA LEU A 282 -23.65 -0.62 -23.20
C LEU A 282 -24.78 -1.56 -22.74
N PRO A 283 -24.57 -2.60 -21.93
CA PRO A 283 -25.67 -3.42 -21.38
C PRO A 283 -26.67 -2.63 -20.54
N ILE A 284 -26.21 -1.55 -19.90
CA ILE A 284 -27.07 -0.63 -19.14
C ILE A 284 -27.82 0.26 -20.13
N LEU A 285 -27.12 0.83 -21.11
CA LEU A 285 -27.73 1.68 -22.13
C LEU A 285 -28.79 0.93 -22.95
N GLN A 286 -28.62 -0.36 -23.22
CA GLN A 286 -29.64 -1.18 -23.89
C GLN A 286 -30.96 -1.24 -23.10
N GLN A 287 -30.89 -1.22 -21.77
CA GLN A 287 -32.07 -1.24 -20.90
C GLN A 287 -32.72 0.14 -20.77
N LEU A 288 -31.93 1.22 -20.86
CA LEU A 288 -32.42 2.60 -20.70
C LEU A 288 -32.86 3.23 -22.03
N ASN A 289 -32.09 3.03 -23.09
CA ASN A 289 -32.29 3.61 -24.42
C ASN A 289 -31.78 2.65 -25.52
N LYS A 290 -32.62 1.67 -25.87
CA LYS A 290 -32.32 0.62 -26.84
C LYS A 290 -31.87 1.16 -28.20
N THR A 291 -32.57 2.16 -28.74
CA THR A 291 -32.26 2.77 -30.05
C THR A 291 -30.86 3.34 -30.10
N LYS A 292 -30.41 3.99 -29.02
CA LYS A 292 -29.06 4.56 -28.95
C LYS A 292 -27.99 3.49 -28.82
N ALA A 293 -28.23 2.47 -27.99
CA ALA A 293 -27.32 1.34 -27.87
C ALA A 293 -27.15 0.60 -29.21
N GLU A 294 -28.22 0.41 -29.98
CA GLU A 294 -28.18 -0.21 -31.30
C GLU A 294 -27.35 0.60 -32.30
N ARG A 295 -27.48 1.94 -32.31
CA ARG A 295 -26.64 2.80 -33.15
C ARG A 295 -25.16 2.65 -32.81
N ILE A 296 -24.82 2.63 -31.53
CA ILE A 296 -23.42 2.45 -31.10
C ILE A 296 -22.89 1.06 -31.50
N LEU A 297 -23.70 0.01 -31.44
CA LEU A 297 -23.30 -1.34 -31.89
C LEU A 297 -23.10 -1.44 -33.39
N GLN A 298 -23.84 -0.66 -34.18
CA GLN A 298 -23.64 -0.59 -35.63
C GLN A 298 -22.28 0.02 -35.97
N ASP A 299 -21.86 1.02 -35.20
CA ASP A 299 -20.57 1.69 -35.36
C ASP A 299 -19.39 0.83 -34.85
N GLU A 300 -19.61 -0.03 -33.85
CA GLU A 300 -18.57 -0.81 -33.15
C GLU A 300 -18.83 -2.32 -33.23
N GLN A 301 -18.66 -2.89 -34.42
CA GLN A 301 -18.98 -4.31 -34.72
C GLN A 301 -18.30 -5.32 -33.78
N LEU A 302 -17.07 -5.03 -33.31
CA LEU A 302 -16.34 -5.89 -32.37
C LEU A 302 -17.06 -6.03 -31.01
N MET A 303 -17.76 -4.98 -30.57
CA MET A 303 -18.53 -5.01 -29.32
C MET A 303 -19.77 -5.89 -29.42
N GLY A 304 -20.37 -6.03 -30.60
CA GLY A 304 -21.52 -6.91 -30.82
C GLY A 304 -21.19 -8.38 -30.53
N GLY A 305 -20.07 -8.88 -31.05
CA GLY A 305 -19.62 -10.25 -30.79
C GLY A 305 -19.28 -10.48 -29.31
N LEU A 306 -18.59 -9.51 -28.70
CA LEU A 306 -18.19 -9.61 -27.30
C LEU A 306 -19.38 -9.60 -26.34
N LEU A 307 -20.35 -8.71 -26.55
CA LEU A 307 -21.57 -8.64 -25.72
C LEU A 307 -22.55 -9.78 -26.01
N SER A 308 -22.45 -10.45 -27.16
CA SER A 308 -23.18 -11.70 -27.39
C SER A 308 -22.63 -12.83 -26.49
N LYS A 309 -21.31 -12.90 -26.31
CA LYS A 309 -20.66 -13.86 -25.38
C LYS A 309 -20.86 -13.45 -23.91
N TYR A 310 -20.86 -12.15 -23.62
CA TYR A 310 -20.95 -11.58 -22.27
C TYR A 310 -22.10 -10.54 -22.19
N PRO A 311 -23.37 -10.97 -22.10
CA PRO A 311 -24.53 -10.09 -22.25
C PRO A 311 -24.71 -9.04 -21.15
N LYS A 312 -24.07 -9.22 -19.99
CA LYS A 312 -24.07 -8.23 -18.89
C LYS A 312 -22.71 -7.53 -18.77
N GLY A 313 -21.88 -7.58 -19.81
CA GLY A 313 -20.54 -7.00 -19.80
C GLY A 313 -19.66 -7.61 -18.69
N PRO A 314 -19.01 -6.80 -17.83
CA PRO A 314 -18.16 -7.31 -16.75
C PRO A 314 -18.90 -8.19 -15.74
N GLU A 315 -20.20 -7.99 -15.50
CA GLU A 315 -20.98 -8.84 -14.59
C GLU A 315 -21.04 -10.29 -15.10
N SER A 316 -20.97 -10.51 -16.41
CA SER A 316 -20.93 -11.85 -17.01
C SER A 316 -19.59 -12.56 -16.79
N LEU A 317 -18.50 -11.82 -16.57
CA LEU A 317 -17.19 -12.39 -16.29
C LEU A 317 -17.07 -12.89 -14.84
N PHE A 318 -17.89 -12.33 -13.94
CA PHE A 318 -17.80 -12.60 -12.50
C PHE A 318 -19.19 -12.70 -11.84
N PRO A 319 -19.97 -13.75 -12.15
CA PRO A 319 -21.35 -13.87 -11.66
C PRO A 319 -21.46 -13.95 -10.13
N GLU A 320 -20.45 -14.48 -9.43
CA GLU A 320 -20.41 -14.56 -7.95
C GLU A 320 -19.97 -13.24 -7.28
N ALA A 321 -19.47 -12.27 -8.06
CA ALA A 321 -18.85 -11.06 -7.55
C ALA A 321 -19.67 -9.80 -7.88
N GLN A 322 -21.00 -9.89 -7.83
CA GLN A 322 -21.95 -8.78 -8.15
C GLN A 322 -21.68 -7.46 -7.41
N ASN A 323 -20.76 -7.42 -6.43
CA ASN A 323 -20.36 -6.24 -5.69
C ASN A 323 -18.84 -6.05 -5.52
N ALA A 324 -17.98 -6.86 -6.16
CA ALA A 324 -16.53 -6.69 -6.04
C ALA A 324 -16.02 -5.68 -7.07
N ALA A 325 -15.24 -4.68 -6.62
CA ALA A 325 -14.63 -3.67 -7.48
C ALA A 325 -13.76 -4.32 -8.59
N LEU A 326 -13.92 -3.85 -9.83
CA LEU A 326 -13.14 -4.29 -11.00
C LEU A 326 -11.67 -3.80 -10.91
N LYS A 327 -11.40 -2.84 -10.01
CA LYS A 327 -10.12 -2.26 -9.60
C LYS A 327 -8.88 -3.16 -9.63
N ASN A 328 -9.00 -4.42 -9.16
CA ASN A 328 -7.85 -5.33 -9.06
C ASN A 328 -7.72 -6.29 -10.26
N ARG A 329 -8.55 -6.11 -11.29
CA ARG A 329 -8.75 -7.09 -12.36
C ARG A 329 -8.40 -6.56 -13.76
N VAL A 330 -8.30 -5.25 -13.96
CA VAL A 330 -7.84 -4.69 -15.25
C VAL A 330 -6.31 -4.69 -15.28
N SER A 331 -5.72 -5.45 -16.21
CA SER A 331 -4.30 -5.35 -16.55
C SER A 331 -4.11 -4.37 -17.70
N THR A 332 -3.20 -3.41 -17.56
CA THR A 332 -2.84 -2.47 -18.64
C THR A 332 -1.46 -2.82 -19.20
N GLY A 333 -1.33 -2.79 -20.52
CA GLY A 333 -0.07 -3.05 -21.22
C GLY A 333 0.15 -2.11 -22.40
N THR A 334 1.41 -1.92 -22.79
CA THR A 334 1.75 -1.37 -24.11
C THR A 334 1.69 -2.49 -25.15
N PRO A 335 1.32 -2.21 -26.42
CA PRO A 335 1.21 -3.24 -27.46
C PRO A 335 2.51 -4.04 -27.69
N SER A 336 3.65 -3.51 -27.27
CA SER A 336 4.97 -4.17 -27.33
C SER A 336 5.19 -5.26 -26.27
N SER A 337 4.35 -5.34 -25.23
CA SER A 337 4.62 -6.17 -24.03
C SER A 337 3.91 -7.54 -24.05
N VAL A 338 3.21 -7.89 -25.12
CA VAL A 338 2.65 -9.25 -25.34
C VAL A 338 3.59 -10.10 -26.20
N SER A 339 4.84 -9.67 -26.40
CA SER A 339 5.89 -10.54 -26.91
C SER A 339 6.54 -11.29 -25.76
N THR A 340 6.44 -12.61 -25.81
CA THR A 340 7.15 -13.65 -25.07
C THR A 340 8.67 -13.58 -25.28
N MET A 341 9.29 -12.42 -25.09
CA MET A 341 10.73 -12.25 -25.17
C MET A 341 11.30 -12.33 -23.76
N PRO A 342 12.16 -13.33 -23.45
CA PRO A 342 12.75 -13.47 -22.13
C PRO A 342 13.67 -12.26 -21.88
N LEU A 343 13.29 -11.44 -20.89
CA LEU A 343 14.17 -10.43 -20.31
C LEU A 343 15.47 -11.12 -19.86
N PRO A 344 16.67 -10.68 -20.33
CA PRO A 344 17.93 -11.24 -19.88
C PRO A 344 18.03 -11.16 -18.34
N GLY A 345 18.15 -12.31 -17.68
CA GLY A 345 18.28 -12.40 -16.22
C GLY A 345 17.00 -12.73 -15.44
N LEU A 346 15.81 -12.66 -16.05
CA LEU A 346 14.54 -12.98 -15.35
C LEU A 346 14.51 -14.45 -14.90
N GLY A 347 14.86 -15.38 -15.79
CA GLY A 347 14.84 -16.81 -15.47
C GLY A 347 15.88 -17.26 -14.44
N LEU A 348 16.99 -16.52 -14.27
CA LEU A 348 17.97 -16.81 -13.21
C LEU A 348 17.49 -16.23 -11.87
N PHE A 349 16.96 -15.00 -11.89
CA PHE A 349 16.37 -14.37 -10.71
C PHE A 349 15.23 -15.21 -10.14
N ASP A 350 14.28 -15.65 -10.97
CA ASP A 350 13.15 -16.47 -10.55
C ASP A 350 13.60 -17.81 -9.92
N LYS A 351 14.61 -18.46 -10.52
CA LYS A 351 15.19 -19.69 -9.99
C LYS A 351 15.81 -19.49 -8.62
N LEU A 352 16.66 -18.48 -8.47
CA LEU A 352 17.34 -18.18 -7.20
C LEU A 352 16.36 -17.71 -6.13
N GLN A 353 15.31 -16.97 -6.50
CA GLN A 353 14.26 -16.57 -5.58
C GLN A 353 13.43 -17.79 -5.12
N ALA A 354 13.10 -18.70 -6.04
CA ALA A 354 12.41 -19.95 -5.68
C ALA A 354 13.28 -20.83 -4.77
N GLU A 355 14.59 -20.93 -5.04
CA GLU A 355 15.55 -21.64 -4.21
C GLU A 355 15.67 -21.01 -2.81
N THR A 356 15.76 -19.68 -2.73
CA THR A 356 15.77 -18.93 -1.47
C THR A 356 14.53 -19.23 -0.63
N LYS A 357 13.33 -19.18 -1.24
CA LYS A 357 12.08 -19.52 -0.55
C LYS A 357 12.06 -20.95 -0.05
N ARG A 358 12.58 -21.90 -0.83
CA ARG A 358 12.69 -23.32 -0.44
C ARG A 358 13.61 -23.51 0.76
N ILE A 359 14.77 -22.86 0.75
CA ILE A 359 15.73 -22.89 1.86
C ILE A 359 15.08 -22.33 3.13
N ILE A 360 14.44 -21.16 3.05
CA ILE A 360 13.75 -20.55 4.19
C ILE A 360 12.64 -21.47 4.74
N ALA A 361 11.84 -22.09 3.86
CA ALA A 361 10.79 -23.01 4.28
C ALA A 361 11.35 -24.23 5.02
N SER A 362 12.49 -24.77 4.56
CA SER A 362 13.14 -25.92 5.22
C SER A 362 13.68 -25.61 6.62
N ALA A 363 13.88 -24.32 6.95
CA ALA A 363 14.38 -23.92 8.26
C ALA A 363 13.40 -24.22 9.41
N ALA A 364 12.11 -24.45 9.12
CA ALA A 364 11.15 -24.89 10.13
C ALA A 364 11.46 -26.31 10.65
N GLU A 365 11.99 -27.17 9.77
CA GLU A 365 12.28 -28.57 10.06
C GLU A 365 13.75 -28.75 10.46
N ASP A 366 14.67 -28.31 9.61
CA ASP A 366 16.11 -28.38 9.83
C ASP A 366 16.81 -27.05 9.53
N PRO A 367 16.84 -26.12 10.50
CA PRO A 367 17.48 -24.82 10.33
C PRO A 367 19.00 -24.87 10.20
N ALA A 368 19.66 -25.93 10.67
CA ALA A 368 21.12 -26.06 10.51
C ALA A 368 21.46 -26.42 9.06
N GLN A 369 20.69 -27.33 8.46
CA GLN A 369 20.82 -27.64 7.04
C GLN A 369 20.43 -26.44 6.17
N ALA A 370 19.35 -25.73 6.49
CA ALA A 370 18.94 -24.53 5.77
C ALA A 370 20.04 -23.45 5.79
N LEU A 371 20.70 -23.27 6.94
CA LEU A 371 21.83 -22.34 7.07
C LEU A 371 22.99 -22.72 6.15
N ALA A 372 23.37 -23.99 6.11
CA ALA A 372 24.42 -24.48 5.21
C ALA A 372 24.04 -24.28 3.72
N GLN A 373 22.77 -24.50 3.35
CA GLN A 373 22.28 -24.25 1.99
C GLN A 373 22.27 -22.77 1.63
N ALA A 374 21.94 -21.88 2.57
CA ALA A 374 21.99 -20.43 2.30
C ALA A 374 23.41 -19.98 1.91
N GLN A 375 24.46 -20.57 2.48
CA GLN A 375 25.84 -20.23 2.14
C GLN A 375 26.23 -20.56 0.69
N THR A 376 25.51 -21.46 0.01
CA THR A 376 25.77 -21.77 -1.41
C THR A 376 25.16 -20.74 -2.36
N LEU A 377 24.26 -19.87 -1.87
CA LEU A 377 23.66 -18.82 -2.68
C LEU A 377 24.68 -17.73 -3.02
N PRO A 378 24.54 -17.04 -4.18
CA PRO A 378 25.33 -15.85 -4.46
C PRO A 378 25.01 -14.74 -3.44
N VAL A 379 26.04 -13.98 -3.06
CA VAL A 379 25.92 -12.84 -2.14
C VAL A 379 24.85 -11.87 -2.61
N GLN A 380 24.93 -11.50 -3.89
CA GLN A 380 23.97 -10.65 -4.57
C GLN A 380 23.86 -11.01 -6.05
N ILE A 381 22.76 -10.64 -6.70
CA ILE A 381 22.58 -10.77 -8.14
C ILE A 381 22.19 -9.44 -8.77
N LYS A 382 22.74 -9.17 -9.95
CA LYS A 382 22.31 -8.03 -10.76
C LYS A 382 21.00 -8.37 -11.44
N PHE A 383 19.95 -7.59 -11.20
CA PHE A 383 18.67 -7.73 -11.86
C PHE A 383 18.10 -6.36 -12.21
N LEU A 384 17.79 -6.17 -13.49
CA LEU A 384 17.40 -4.87 -14.06
C LEU A 384 18.42 -3.77 -13.68
N ALA A 385 17.96 -2.69 -13.05
CA ALA A 385 18.75 -1.53 -12.68
C ALA A 385 19.40 -1.64 -11.27
N GLY A 386 19.32 -2.80 -10.60
CA GLY A 386 19.78 -2.94 -9.21
C GLY A 386 20.49 -4.26 -8.89
N TYR A 387 21.02 -4.33 -7.68
CA TYR A 387 21.55 -5.55 -7.06
C TYR A 387 20.59 -6.04 -5.98
N PHE A 388 20.42 -7.36 -5.87
CA PHE A 388 19.55 -7.98 -4.89
C PHE A 388 20.37 -8.87 -3.95
N PRO A 389 20.35 -8.64 -2.63
CA PRO A 389 21.18 -9.36 -1.67
C PRO A 389 20.60 -10.75 -1.31
N ILE A 390 20.63 -11.67 -2.28
CA ILE A 390 19.97 -12.99 -2.21
C ILE A 390 20.39 -13.81 -0.98
N ARG A 391 21.69 -13.89 -0.69
CA ARG A 391 22.18 -14.66 0.47
C ARG A 391 21.73 -14.03 1.79
N ALA A 392 21.86 -12.70 1.93
CA ALA A 392 21.44 -12.01 3.15
C ALA A 392 19.93 -12.16 3.40
N ASP A 393 19.11 -12.11 2.34
CA ASP A 393 17.66 -12.35 2.44
C ASP A 393 17.33 -13.79 2.90
N ALA A 394 18.05 -14.80 2.40
CA ALA A 394 17.90 -16.18 2.85
C ALA A 394 18.26 -16.33 4.34
N LEU A 395 19.40 -15.78 4.74
CA LEU A 395 19.89 -15.80 6.13
C LEU A 395 18.92 -15.09 7.09
N ARG A 396 18.36 -13.94 6.67
CA ARG A 396 17.31 -13.22 7.40
C ARG A 396 16.08 -14.11 7.61
N GLY A 397 15.61 -14.78 6.55
CA GLY A 397 14.46 -15.67 6.62
C GLY A 397 14.68 -16.85 7.58
N ILE A 398 15.87 -17.46 7.54
CA ILE A 398 16.26 -18.55 8.45
C ILE A 398 16.31 -18.06 9.89
N ALA A 399 16.89 -16.88 10.14
CA ALA A 399 16.96 -16.28 11.47
C ALA A 399 15.56 -16.06 12.06
N ILE A 400 14.62 -15.53 11.26
CA ILE A 400 13.22 -15.34 11.66
C ILE A 400 12.55 -16.69 11.97
N ALA A 401 12.68 -17.68 11.08
CA ALA A 401 12.06 -19.00 11.26
C ALA A 401 12.59 -19.75 12.50
N SER A 402 13.87 -19.54 12.82
CA SER A 402 14.56 -20.24 13.92
C SER A 402 14.51 -19.49 15.25
N LEU A 403 14.00 -18.25 15.26
CA LEU A 403 14.11 -17.31 16.38
C LEU A 403 13.59 -17.88 17.71
N LYS A 404 12.44 -18.57 17.67
CA LYS A 404 11.79 -19.17 18.85
C LYS A 404 12.19 -20.62 19.09
N SER A 405 12.39 -21.39 18.02
CA SER A 405 12.59 -22.85 18.08
C SER A 405 14.04 -23.25 18.32
N LYS A 406 15.00 -22.58 17.66
CA LYS A 406 16.44 -22.84 17.79
C LYS A 406 17.23 -21.51 17.83
N PRO A 407 17.23 -20.80 18.96
CA PRO A 407 17.87 -19.48 19.10
C PRO A 407 19.36 -19.45 18.74
N SER A 408 20.11 -20.54 18.94
CA SER A 408 21.52 -20.64 18.56
C SER A 408 21.71 -20.58 17.05
N VAL A 409 20.83 -21.23 16.27
CA VAL A 409 20.88 -21.18 14.81
C VAL A 409 20.46 -19.80 14.30
N ALA A 410 19.45 -19.18 14.94
CA ALA A 410 19.09 -17.80 14.64
C ALA A 410 20.26 -16.84 14.88
N LYS A 411 21.00 -16.99 16.00
CA LYS A 411 22.21 -16.20 16.27
C LYS A 411 23.28 -16.39 15.19
N GLN A 412 23.52 -17.62 14.75
CA GLN A 412 24.52 -17.86 13.71
C GLN A 412 24.07 -17.26 12.36
N ALA A 413 22.80 -17.44 11.98
CA ALA A 413 22.25 -16.86 10.76
C ALA A 413 22.37 -15.32 10.74
N ILE A 414 22.16 -14.65 11.88
CA ILE A 414 22.37 -13.21 12.01
C ILE A 414 23.85 -12.83 11.85
N THR A 415 24.77 -13.59 12.45
CA THR A 415 26.21 -13.36 12.29
C THR A 415 26.61 -13.47 10.83
N ASP A 416 26.25 -14.58 10.19
CA ASP A 416 26.54 -14.82 8.77
C ASP A 416 25.90 -13.74 7.87
N MET A 417 24.72 -13.24 8.25
CA MET A 417 24.04 -12.17 7.53
C MET A 417 24.81 -10.86 7.63
N VAL A 418 25.32 -10.50 8.82
CA VAL A 418 26.15 -9.30 9.02
C VAL A 418 27.41 -9.40 8.16
N ASP A 419 28.09 -10.56 8.20
CA ASP A 419 29.33 -10.77 7.43
C ASP A 419 29.07 -10.67 5.93
N THR A 420 28.03 -11.35 5.43
CA THR A 420 27.60 -11.27 4.02
C THR A 420 27.21 -9.85 3.62
N THR A 421 26.61 -9.09 4.54
CA THR A 421 26.16 -7.72 4.26
C THR A 421 27.34 -6.80 3.94
N LEU A 422 28.49 -7.01 4.58
CA LEU A 422 29.69 -6.21 4.31
C LEU A 422 30.27 -6.44 2.91
N GLU A 423 29.89 -7.52 2.23
CA GLU A 423 30.29 -7.85 0.86
C GLU A 423 29.36 -7.22 -0.21
N LEU A 424 28.23 -6.63 0.18
CA LEU A 424 27.29 -6.00 -0.76
C LEU A 424 27.90 -4.76 -1.41
N THR A 425 27.54 -4.48 -2.67
CA THR A 425 28.12 -3.35 -3.41
C THR A 425 27.48 -2.01 -3.08
N GLU A 426 26.17 -1.98 -2.79
CA GLU A 426 25.46 -0.73 -2.53
C GLU A 426 25.35 -0.43 -1.02
N PRO A 427 25.85 0.73 -0.55
CA PRO A 427 25.76 1.12 0.86
C PRO A 427 24.32 1.14 1.41
N SER A 428 23.34 1.48 0.58
CA SER A 428 21.92 1.46 0.95
C SER A 428 21.43 0.05 1.31
N ASP A 429 21.83 -0.96 0.54
CA ASP A 429 21.52 -2.37 0.84
C ASP A 429 22.23 -2.84 2.12
N GLN A 430 23.47 -2.37 2.34
CA GLN A 430 24.22 -2.65 3.57
C GLN A 430 23.50 -2.11 4.80
N VAL A 431 23.03 -0.86 4.74
CA VAL A 431 22.27 -0.22 5.83
C VAL A 431 21.03 -1.03 6.14
N PHE A 432 20.24 -1.41 5.12
CA PHE A 432 19.00 -2.14 5.32
C PHE A 432 19.21 -3.48 6.03
N GLN A 433 20.17 -4.29 5.57
CA GLN A 433 20.42 -5.61 6.15
C GLN A 433 21.03 -5.51 7.57
N LEU A 434 21.90 -4.52 7.84
CA LEU A 434 22.46 -4.30 9.18
C LEU A 434 21.39 -3.84 10.19
N VAL A 435 20.41 -3.04 9.75
CA VAL A 435 19.24 -2.67 10.56
C VAL A 435 18.41 -3.90 10.93
N GLU A 436 18.15 -4.80 9.98
CA GLU A 436 17.43 -6.04 10.25
C GLU A 436 18.24 -6.99 11.17
N ALA A 437 19.57 -7.05 11.02
CA ALA A 437 20.44 -7.82 11.91
C ALA A 437 20.33 -7.33 13.36
N ALA A 438 20.34 -6.00 13.54
CA ALA A 438 20.15 -5.40 14.84
C ALA A 438 18.77 -5.73 15.43
N ARG A 439 17.72 -5.69 14.60
CA ARG A 439 16.35 -6.05 15.00
C ARG A 439 16.28 -7.46 15.58
N LEU A 440 16.75 -8.43 14.80
CA LEU A 440 16.71 -9.84 15.18
C LEU A 440 17.60 -10.14 16.39
N SER A 441 18.74 -9.46 16.52
CA SER A 441 19.60 -9.57 17.70
C SER A 441 18.89 -9.13 18.98
N LEU A 442 18.13 -8.03 18.93
CA LEU A 442 17.32 -7.59 20.09
C LEU A 442 16.22 -8.56 20.44
N GLU A 443 15.56 -9.16 19.46
CA GLU A 443 14.52 -10.16 19.72
C GLU A 443 15.09 -11.43 20.40
N LEU A 444 16.37 -11.74 20.18
CA LEU A 444 17.11 -12.79 20.89
C LEU A 444 17.70 -12.36 22.24
N GLY A 445 17.51 -11.09 22.63
CA GLY A 445 18.09 -10.51 23.84
C GLY A 445 19.59 -10.23 23.74
N ASP A 446 20.18 -10.23 22.54
CA ASP A 446 21.59 -9.96 22.29
C ASP A 446 21.81 -8.45 22.01
N VAL A 447 21.83 -7.68 23.11
CA VAL A 447 21.90 -6.22 23.11
C VAL A 447 23.22 -5.71 22.51
N ASP A 448 24.34 -6.37 22.81
CA ASP A 448 25.67 -5.93 22.35
C ASP A 448 25.80 -6.12 20.84
N ARG A 449 25.35 -7.25 20.31
CA ARG A 449 25.34 -7.50 18.86
C ARG A 449 24.42 -6.54 18.13
N ALA A 450 23.23 -6.27 18.69
CA ALA A 450 22.33 -5.29 18.13
C ALA A 450 23.00 -3.92 18.02
N LYS A 451 23.64 -3.46 19.10
CA LYS A 451 24.36 -2.19 19.11
C LYS A 451 25.48 -2.14 18.07
N SER A 452 26.28 -3.20 17.96
CA SER A 452 27.37 -3.28 16.98
C SER A 452 26.87 -3.24 15.53
N ALA A 453 25.78 -3.95 15.23
CA ALA A 453 25.14 -3.90 13.92
C ALA A 453 24.59 -2.49 13.59
N LEU A 454 24.03 -1.79 14.58
CA LEU A 454 23.56 -0.39 14.41
C LEU A 454 24.68 0.61 14.20
N GLU A 455 25.79 0.48 14.92
CA GLU A 455 26.98 1.31 14.71
C GLU A 455 27.53 1.12 13.30
N SER A 456 27.56 -0.13 12.82
CA SER A 456 27.95 -0.46 11.45
C SER A 456 26.98 0.13 10.41
N ALA A 457 25.67 -0.02 10.62
CA ALA A 457 24.65 0.56 9.75
C ALA A 457 24.79 2.09 9.67
N THR A 458 25.05 2.75 10.79
CA THR A 458 25.27 4.20 10.86
C THR A 458 26.48 4.62 10.04
N SER A 459 27.58 3.87 10.13
CA SER A 459 28.77 4.13 9.31
C SER A 459 28.43 4.02 7.82
N LYS A 460 27.71 2.98 7.40
CA LYS A 460 27.34 2.76 5.99
C LYS A 460 26.33 3.78 5.47
N ALA A 461 25.44 4.28 6.31
CA ALA A 461 24.53 5.36 5.95
C ALA A 461 25.30 6.65 5.62
N ASN A 462 26.35 6.97 6.39
CA ASN A 462 27.21 8.12 6.08
C ASN A 462 28.00 7.92 4.77
N ASP A 463 28.43 6.69 4.47
CA ASP A 463 29.08 6.36 3.20
C ASP A 463 28.11 6.54 2.02
N ALA A 464 26.84 6.15 2.19
CA ALA A 464 25.79 6.33 1.19
C ALA A 464 25.54 7.81 0.87
N VAL A 465 25.38 8.65 1.90
CA VAL A 465 25.15 10.10 1.72
C VAL A 465 26.29 10.76 0.95
N LYS A 466 27.54 10.40 1.25
CA LYS A 466 28.71 10.94 0.53
C LYS A 466 28.82 10.50 -0.93
N LYS A 467 28.18 9.39 -1.32
CA LYS A 467 28.19 8.89 -2.70
C LYS A 467 27.17 9.64 -3.57
N ASP A 468 26.16 10.23 -2.95
CA ASP A 468 25.06 10.97 -3.60
C ASP A 468 25.34 12.49 -3.70
N GLU A 469 26.33 13.01 -2.96
CA GLU A 469 26.93 14.35 -3.14
C GLU A 469 27.96 14.37 -4.29
#